data_AF-A0A972Y055-F1
#
_entry.id   AF-A0A972Y055-F1
#
_cell.length_a   1.000
_cell.length_b   1.000
_cell.length_c   1.000
_cell.angle_alpha   90.00
_cell.angle_beta   90.00
_cell.angle_gamma   90.00
#
_symmetry.space_group_name_H-M   'P 1'
#
loop_
_entity.id
_entity.type
_entity.pdbx_description
1 polymer ?
#
loop_
_entity_poly.entity_id
_entity_poly.type
_entity_poly.pdbx_seq_one_letter_code
_entity_poly.pdbx_strand_id
1 'polypeptide(L)'
;LVAFFNRGLGLIFGAIMARKVGEHALKNSISINYQLVGAEGYVVLMVWHGGMSGSAPLDAADQSKSLRAMIGNSTLNKFPDYINTNETIFSWWNLTIFAVILIVIPTFLYLMSKRIKTKEFSLPNYKFDTDTEAVSGAEKLDHSKLLAWFFGLMALVILIIKYGEQLSQLNITLPSLNFFMFALAIILHGKFSSFLKALEEAIKGTSGILIQFPLYFGIMGIMNHTGMVGQISDFFVSIANETTMPIFTFFSAGLVNIFVPSGGGQWAVQGPIVLEAALKLNVPLPKAIMALAYGDQITNMLQPFWALPLLGITKLKAKEILPYTLLLMLVGSAIYIIGLLVF
;
A
#
# COMPACT_ATOMS: atom_id res chain seq x y z
N LEU A 1 9.00 -3.66 7.47
CA LEU A 1 8.63 -3.10 8.80
C LEU A 1 7.66 -1.93 8.66
N VAL A 2 8.07 -0.75 8.17
CA VAL A 2 7.17 0.43 8.04
C VAL A 2 5.91 0.12 7.22
N ALA A 3 6.05 -0.65 6.14
CA ALA A 3 4.96 -1.12 5.29
C ALA A 3 3.85 -1.87 6.04
N PHE A 4 4.20 -2.59 7.11
CA PHE A 4 3.24 -3.35 7.92
C PHE A 4 2.34 -2.41 8.73
N PHE A 5 2.86 -1.27 9.17
CA PHE A 5 2.07 -0.26 9.88
C PHE A 5 1.24 0.58 8.92
N ASN A 6 1.87 1.05 7.84
CA ASN A 6 1.17 1.85 6.86
C ASN A 6 1.82 1.79 5.47
N ARG A 7 0.98 1.53 4.47
CA ARG A 7 1.33 1.52 3.06
C ARG A 7 1.99 2.81 2.58
N GLY A 8 1.34 3.95 2.80
CA GLY A 8 1.77 5.25 2.28
C GLY A 8 3.10 5.69 2.90
N LEU A 9 3.20 5.60 4.22
CA LEU A 9 4.45 5.85 4.94
C LEU A 9 5.56 4.91 4.47
N GLY A 10 5.26 3.62 4.31
CA GLY A 10 6.21 2.63 3.82
C GLY A 10 6.78 3.01 2.45
N LEU A 11 5.92 3.39 1.51
CA LEU A 11 6.32 3.67 0.12
C LEU A 11 7.23 4.89 0.03
N ILE A 12 6.88 5.97 0.74
CA ILE A 12 7.69 7.19 0.80
C ILE A 12 8.99 6.94 1.55
N PHE A 13 8.93 6.25 2.70
CA PHE A 13 10.12 5.92 3.47
C PHE A 13 11.09 5.05 2.67
N GLY A 14 10.60 4.01 1.99
CA GLY A 14 11.41 3.15 1.13
C GLY A 14 12.08 3.92 -0.01
N ALA A 15 11.34 4.84 -0.65
CA ALA A 15 11.87 5.68 -1.70
C ALA A 15 12.95 6.66 -1.21
N ILE A 16 12.75 7.30 -0.05
CA ILE A 16 13.74 8.20 0.58
C ILE A 16 14.99 7.41 0.96
N MET A 17 14.83 6.22 1.56
CA MET A 17 15.96 5.35 1.91
C MET A 17 16.76 4.96 0.67
N ALA A 18 16.09 4.51 -0.40
CA ALA A 18 16.75 4.19 -1.66
C ALA A 18 17.51 5.41 -2.23
N ARG A 19 16.89 6.59 -2.20
CA ARG A 19 17.52 7.85 -2.62
C ARG A 19 18.77 8.19 -1.80
N LYS A 20 18.70 8.08 -0.47
CA LYS A 20 19.82 8.39 0.43
C LYS A 20 20.96 7.40 0.31
N VAL A 21 20.67 6.11 0.08
CA VAL A 21 21.69 5.11 -0.24
C VAL A 21 22.41 5.48 -1.55
N GLY A 22 21.67 5.88 -2.59
CA GLY A 22 22.25 6.35 -3.84
C GLY A 22 23.16 7.58 -3.69
N GLU A 23 22.68 8.60 -2.98
CA GLU A 23 23.46 9.82 -2.69
C GLU A 23 24.74 9.51 -1.88
N HIS A 24 24.63 8.64 -0.88
CA HIS A 24 25.76 8.21 -0.07
C HIS A 24 26.78 7.43 -0.92
N ALA A 25 26.31 6.53 -1.79
CA ALA A 25 27.17 5.75 -2.67
C ALA A 25 27.94 6.65 -3.64
N LEU A 26 27.28 7.65 -4.24
CA LEU A 26 27.95 8.63 -5.10
C LEU A 26 28.98 9.46 -4.34
N LYS A 27 28.63 9.96 -3.14
CA LYS A 27 29.53 10.77 -2.32
C LYS A 27 30.81 10.03 -1.90
N ASN A 28 30.71 8.73 -1.67
CA ASN A 28 31.82 7.89 -1.20
C ASN A 28 32.41 6.99 -2.31
N SER A 29 32.07 7.23 -3.58
CA SER A 29 32.54 6.46 -4.73
C SER A 29 32.31 4.94 -4.60
N ILE A 30 31.19 4.53 -3.99
CA ILE A 30 30.79 3.14 -3.84
C ILE A 30 29.98 2.73 -5.08
N SER A 31 30.48 1.74 -5.83
CA SER A 31 29.75 1.19 -6.96
C SER A 31 28.56 0.34 -6.48
N ILE A 32 27.36 0.70 -6.91
CA ILE A 32 26.12 -0.03 -6.62
C ILE A 32 25.29 -0.23 -7.88
N ASN A 33 24.30 -1.12 -7.83
CA ASN A 33 23.24 -1.15 -8.83
C ASN A 33 22.05 -0.32 -8.31
N TYR A 34 21.98 0.95 -8.71
CA TYR A 34 20.98 1.86 -8.16
C TYR A 34 19.55 1.47 -8.53
N GLN A 35 19.35 0.83 -9.69
CA GLN A 35 18.05 0.30 -10.09
C GLN A 35 17.55 -0.79 -9.12
N LEU A 36 18.46 -1.66 -8.66
CA LEU A 36 18.16 -2.67 -7.65
C LEU A 36 17.76 -2.02 -6.32
N VAL A 37 18.55 -1.05 -5.85
CA VAL A 37 18.22 -0.29 -4.62
C VAL A 37 16.85 0.39 -4.72
N GLY A 38 16.48 0.90 -5.91
CA GLY A 38 15.13 1.41 -6.17
C GLY A 38 14.06 0.34 -6.01
N ALA A 39 14.28 -0.87 -6.52
CA ALA A 39 13.36 -1.99 -6.34
C ALA A 39 13.26 -2.45 -4.88
N GLU A 40 14.34 -2.39 -4.10
CA GLU A 40 14.33 -2.66 -2.66
C GLU A 40 13.40 -1.69 -1.90
N GLY A 41 13.45 -0.40 -2.25
CA GLY A 41 12.53 0.60 -1.72
C GLY A 41 11.06 0.34 -2.07
N TYR A 42 10.79 -0.46 -3.09
CA TYR A 42 9.45 -0.79 -3.58
C TYR A 42 8.84 -2.06 -2.94
N VAL A 43 9.66 -2.90 -2.30
CA VAL A 43 9.24 -4.15 -1.61
C VAL A 43 8.13 -3.93 -0.58
N VAL A 44 7.95 -2.69 -0.11
CA VAL A 44 6.83 -2.25 0.73
C VAL A 44 5.48 -2.76 0.19
N LEU A 45 5.28 -2.75 -1.13
CA LEU A 45 4.02 -3.15 -1.73
C LEU A 45 3.75 -4.66 -1.65
N MET A 46 4.74 -5.46 -1.26
CA MET A 46 4.52 -6.87 -1.00
C MET A 46 3.92 -7.13 0.38
N VAL A 47 3.87 -6.15 1.29
CA VAL A 47 3.54 -6.39 2.71
C VAL A 47 2.28 -5.65 3.17
N TRP A 48 1.93 -4.55 2.50
CA TRP A 48 1.01 -3.55 3.05
C TRP A 48 -0.40 -4.04 3.33
N HIS A 49 -0.93 -4.95 2.50
CA HIS A 49 -2.32 -5.41 2.56
C HIS A 49 -2.49 -6.51 3.60
N GLY A 50 -1.43 -7.27 3.85
CA GLY A 50 -1.33 -8.15 5.03
C GLY A 50 -1.02 -7.41 6.33
N GLY A 51 -0.85 -6.09 6.31
CA GLY A 51 -0.53 -5.25 7.46
C GLY A 51 -1.72 -4.45 8.01
N MET A 52 -1.43 -3.58 8.97
CA MET A 52 -2.40 -2.71 9.68
C MET A 52 -3.11 -1.70 8.77
N SER A 53 -2.65 -1.50 7.54
CA SER A 53 -3.30 -0.62 6.54
C SER A 53 -3.98 -1.39 5.41
N GLY A 54 -4.17 -2.70 5.56
CA GLY A 54 -4.80 -3.52 4.54
C GLY A 54 -6.30 -3.27 4.43
N SER A 55 -6.74 -2.84 3.25
CA SER A 55 -8.15 -2.46 3.04
C SER A 55 -9.11 -3.61 3.29
N ALA A 56 -8.87 -4.77 2.68
CA ALA A 56 -9.74 -5.95 2.84
C ALA A 56 -9.90 -6.42 4.29
N PRO A 57 -8.84 -6.69 5.08
CA PRO A 57 -9.01 -7.13 6.46
C PRO A 57 -9.58 -6.05 7.39
N LEU A 58 -9.29 -4.77 7.15
CA LEU A 58 -9.89 -3.68 7.93
C LEU A 58 -11.37 -3.50 7.61
N ASP A 59 -11.72 -3.48 6.33
CA ASP A 59 -13.11 -3.34 5.88
C ASP A 59 -13.92 -4.58 6.33
N ALA A 60 -13.35 -5.78 6.28
CA ALA A 60 -14.00 -6.98 6.82
C ALA A 60 -14.29 -6.88 8.33
N ALA A 61 -13.41 -6.22 9.08
CA ALA A 61 -13.59 -6.01 10.52
C ALA A 61 -14.64 -4.93 10.84
N ASP A 62 -14.68 -3.84 10.06
CA ASP A 62 -15.59 -2.70 10.28
C ASP A 62 -17.00 -2.94 9.68
N GLN A 63 -17.06 -3.55 8.50
CA GLN A 63 -18.26 -3.72 7.69
C GLN A 63 -18.88 -5.12 7.78
N SER A 64 -18.53 -5.94 8.77
CA SER A 64 -19.07 -7.30 8.92
C SER A 64 -20.61 -7.34 8.90
N LYS A 65 -21.29 -6.29 9.39
CA LYS A 65 -22.76 -6.17 9.36
C LYS A 65 -23.32 -5.84 7.97
N SER A 66 -22.67 -4.97 7.19
CA SER A 66 -23.12 -4.65 5.82
C SER A 66 -22.75 -5.76 4.84
N LEU A 67 -21.62 -6.43 5.03
CA LEU A 67 -21.23 -7.63 4.28
C LEU A 67 -22.25 -8.75 4.45
N ARG A 68 -22.80 -8.93 5.66
CA ARG A 68 -23.90 -9.89 5.89
C ARG A 68 -25.14 -9.63 5.05
N ALA A 69 -25.46 -8.37 4.77
CA ALA A 69 -26.59 -8.03 3.91
C ALA A 69 -26.32 -8.34 2.42
N MET A 70 -25.05 -8.52 2.03
CA MET A 70 -24.64 -8.83 0.67
C MET A 70 -24.43 -10.32 0.43
N ILE A 71 -24.34 -11.14 1.48
CA ILE A 71 -24.18 -12.60 1.40
C ILE A 71 -25.56 -13.26 1.37
N GLY A 72 -25.75 -14.24 0.49
CA GLY A 72 -27.05 -14.91 0.31
C GLY A 72 -27.64 -15.51 1.60
N ASN A 73 -28.97 -15.41 1.75
CA ASN A 73 -29.75 -15.82 2.93
C ASN A 73 -29.48 -17.26 3.43
N SER A 74 -29.08 -18.18 2.55
CA SER A 74 -28.79 -19.58 2.90
C SER A 74 -27.50 -19.77 3.69
N THR A 75 -26.61 -18.77 3.71
CA THR A 75 -25.28 -18.83 4.36
C THR A 75 -25.15 -17.91 5.57
N LEU A 76 -26.18 -17.09 5.85
CA LEU A 76 -26.17 -16.10 6.93
C LEU A 76 -25.89 -16.71 8.31
N ASN A 77 -26.42 -17.90 8.57
CA ASN A 77 -26.28 -18.58 9.88
C ASN A 77 -24.83 -19.00 10.20
N LYS A 78 -23.95 -19.04 9.20
CA LYS A 78 -22.52 -19.38 9.36
C LYS A 78 -21.62 -18.13 9.42
N PHE A 79 -22.16 -16.93 9.20
CA PHE A 79 -21.35 -15.72 9.15
C PHE A 79 -21.19 -15.10 10.55
N PRO A 80 -19.95 -14.87 11.01
CA PRO A 80 -19.71 -14.31 12.34
C PRO A 80 -20.16 -12.85 12.45
N ASP A 81 -20.40 -12.40 13.69
CA ASP A 81 -20.85 -11.03 13.92
C ASP A 81 -19.83 -9.97 13.52
N TYR A 82 -18.55 -10.31 13.66
CA TYR A 82 -17.38 -9.51 13.31
C TYR A 82 -16.23 -10.47 12.96
N ILE A 83 -15.33 -10.03 12.08
CA ILE A 83 -14.10 -10.76 11.78
C ILE A 83 -12.96 -9.95 12.41
N ASN A 84 -12.36 -10.48 13.48
CA ASN A 84 -11.39 -9.71 14.25
C ASN A 84 -10.07 -9.60 13.49
N THR A 85 -9.39 -8.45 13.58
CA THR A 85 -8.03 -8.28 13.03
C THR A 85 -7.02 -9.23 13.67
N ASN A 86 -7.30 -9.76 14.87
CA ASN A 86 -6.53 -10.83 15.51
C ASN A 86 -6.55 -12.16 14.74
N GLU A 87 -7.58 -12.41 13.93
CA GLU A 87 -7.70 -13.62 13.11
C GLU A 87 -7.14 -13.41 11.70
N THR A 88 -6.95 -12.16 11.28
CA THR A 88 -6.41 -11.76 9.97
C THR A 88 -5.01 -11.16 10.11
N ILE A 89 -4.91 -9.83 10.31
CA ILE A 89 -3.66 -9.04 10.36
C ILE A 89 -2.72 -9.52 11.47
N PHE A 90 -3.23 -9.72 12.69
CA PHE A 90 -2.42 -10.12 13.85
C PHE A 90 -2.45 -11.63 14.12
N SER A 91 -2.97 -12.41 13.17
CA SER A 91 -2.92 -13.85 13.29
C SER A 91 -1.48 -14.36 13.30
N TRP A 92 -1.23 -15.40 14.10
CA TRP A 92 0.12 -15.96 14.24
C TRP A 92 0.70 -16.42 12.91
N TRP A 93 -0.13 -16.92 11.99
CA TRP A 93 0.27 -17.41 10.68
C TRP A 93 0.58 -16.26 9.71
N ASN A 94 -0.19 -15.16 9.70
CA ASN A 94 0.14 -13.98 8.89
C ASN A 94 1.43 -13.33 9.40
N LEU A 95 1.62 -13.24 10.71
CA LEU A 95 2.86 -12.76 11.31
C LEU A 95 4.05 -13.67 10.98
N THR A 96 3.83 -14.98 10.88
CA THR A 96 4.86 -15.94 10.43
C THR A 96 5.21 -15.71 8.96
N ILE A 97 4.23 -15.57 8.07
CA ILE A 97 4.46 -15.23 6.65
C ILE A 97 5.23 -13.91 6.53
N PHE A 98 4.82 -12.90 7.31
CA PHE A 98 5.53 -11.62 7.36
C PHE A 98 6.99 -11.76 7.82
N ALA A 99 7.25 -12.57 8.85
CA ALA A 99 8.60 -12.86 9.31
C ALA A 99 9.43 -13.59 8.24
N VAL A 100 8.83 -14.55 7.51
CA VAL A 100 9.46 -15.21 6.37
C VAL A 100 9.83 -14.19 5.28
N ILE A 101 8.95 -13.25 4.96
CA ILE A 101 9.24 -12.17 3.99
C ILE A 101 10.40 -11.29 4.45
N LEU A 102 10.44 -10.92 5.74
CA LEU A 102 11.52 -10.13 6.33
C LEU A 102 12.89 -10.82 6.25
N ILE A 103 12.93 -12.14 6.13
CA ILE A 103 14.18 -12.91 6.02
C ILE A 103 14.49 -13.22 4.55
N VAL A 104 13.53 -13.80 3.83
CA VAL A 104 13.73 -14.32 2.47
C VAL A 104 13.96 -13.21 1.48
N ILE A 105 13.20 -12.10 1.53
CA ILE A 105 13.35 -11.02 0.54
C ILE A 105 14.70 -10.31 0.65
N PRO A 106 15.17 -9.87 1.84
CA PRO A 106 16.50 -9.30 1.97
C PRO A 106 17.61 -10.30 1.59
N THR A 107 17.46 -11.57 1.95
CA THR A 107 18.42 -12.63 1.57
C THR A 107 18.48 -12.78 0.05
N PHE A 108 17.32 -12.83 -0.62
CA PHE A 108 17.23 -12.92 -2.07
C PHE A 108 17.89 -11.72 -2.75
N LEU A 109 17.60 -10.50 -2.29
CA LEU A 109 18.19 -9.27 -2.81
C LEU A 109 19.71 -9.22 -2.62
N TYR A 110 20.20 -9.65 -1.45
CA TYR A 110 21.64 -9.79 -1.18
C TYR A 110 22.33 -10.81 -2.10
N LEU A 111 21.71 -11.96 -2.33
CA LEU A 111 22.24 -12.95 -3.28
C LEU A 111 22.23 -12.42 -4.72
N MET A 112 21.20 -11.66 -5.07
CA MET A 112 21.06 -11.06 -6.39
C MET A 112 22.09 -9.95 -6.62
N SER A 113 22.36 -9.13 -5.61
CA SER A 113 23.36 -8.04 -5.69
C SER A 113 24.78 -8.55 -5.93
N LYS A 114 25.11 -9.78 -5.47
CA LYS A 114 26.39 -10.45 -5.79
C LYS A 114 26.51 -10.89 -7.24
N ARG A 115 25.40 -11.07 -7.95
CA ARG A 115 25.37 -11.58 -9.33
C ARG A 115 25.17 -10.49 -10.38
N ILE A 116 24.54 -9.38 -9.98
CA ILE A 116 24.26 -8.27 -10.88
C ILE A 116 25.45 -7.31 -10.90
N LYS A 117 25.85 -6.89 -12.11
CA LYS A 117 26.88 -5.85 -12.27
C LYS A 117 26.37 -4.50 -11.76
N THR A 118 27.25 -3.78 -11.06
CA THR A 118 27.06 -2.37 -10.74
C THR A 118 26.94 -1.56 -12.04
N LYS A 119 26.11 -0.52 -12.01
CA LYS A 119 25.94 0.38 -13.16
C LYS A 119 26.23 1.79 -12.69
N GLU A 120 26.96 2.55 -13.52
CA GLU A 120 27.08 3.98 -13.28
C GLU A 120 25.71 4.64 -13.33
N PHE A 121 25.48 5.55 -12.39
CA PHE A 121 24.26 6.33 -12.30
C PHE A 121 24.62 7.73 -11.82
N SER A 122 23.76 8.69 -12.13
CA SER A 122 23.89 10.05 -11.64
C SER A 122 22.58 10.48 -11.00
N LEU A 123 22.68 11.27 -9.94
CA LEU A 123 21.54 11.85 -9.27
C LEU A 123 21.64 13.38 -9.35
N PRO A 124 20.56 14.09 -9.69
CA PRO A 124 20.58 15.54 -9.67
C PRO A 124 20.81 16.01 -8.22
N ASN A 125 21.70 16.97 -8.04
CA ASN A 125 21.86 17.68 -6.77
C ASN A 125 20.60 18.50 -6.53
N TYR A 126 19.83 18.14 -5.50
CA TYR A 126 18.68 18.93 -5.10
C TYR A 126 19.16 20.21 -4.43
N LYS A 127 18.89 21.35 -5.07
CA LYS A 127 19.10 22.67 -4.48
C LYS A 127 17.79 23.08 -3.84
N PHE A 128 17.80 23.24 -2.52
CA PHE A 128 16.66 23.85 -1.84
C PHE A 128 16.47 25.27 -2.38
N ASP A 129 15.25 25.60 -2.77
CA ASP A 129 14.90 26.95 -3.11
C ASP A 129 14.96 27.81 -1.83
N THR A 130 16.01 28.61 -1.72
CA THR A 130 16.24 29.52 -0.60
C THR A 130 15.79 30.95 -0.90
N ASP A 131 15.09 31.18 -2.02
CA ASP A 131 14.73 32.53 -2.43
C ASP A 131 13.86 33.21 -1.36
N THR A 132 14.46 34.22 -0.73
CA THR A 132 13.77 35.16 0.16
C THR A 132 13.09 36.20 -0.71
N GLU A 133 11.91 35.87 -1.22
CA GLU A 133 11.05 36.84 -1.90
C GLU A 133 10.71 37.99 -0.93
N ALA A 134 10.70 39.22 -1.44
CA ALA A 134 10.37 40.40 -0.66
C ALA A 134 8.88 40.40 -0.30
N VAL A 135 8.55 39.85 0.87
CA VAL A 135 7.18 39.64 1.33
C VAL A 135 6.48 40.99 1.61
N SER A 136 5.34 41.24 0.97
CA SER A 136 4.58 42.50 1.14
C SER A 136 3.11 42.27 1.52
N GLY A 137 2.54 43.18 2.31
CA GLY A 137 1.11 43.12 2.69
C GLY A 137 0.70 41.85 3.45
N ALA A 138 -0.42 41.24 3.03
CA ALA A 138 -1.03 40.07 3.65
C ALA A 138 -0.20 38.78 3.50
N GLU A 139 0.74 38.74 2.55
CA GLU A 139 1.64 37.61 2.30
C GLU A 139 2.58 37.32 3.49
N LYS A 140 2.72 38.29 4.41
CA LYS A 140 3.41 38.12 5.70
C LYS A 140 2.79 37.03 6.57
N LEU A 141 1.48 36.78 6.42
CA LEU A 141 0.78 35.72 7.15
C LEU A 141 1.24 34.34 6.69
N ASP A 142 1.41 34.14 5.38
CA ASP A 142 1.85 32.86 4.82
C ASP A 142 3.31 32.53 5.17
N HIS A 143 4.10 33.57 5.44
CA HIS A 143 5.49 33.47 5.89
C HIS A 143 5.63 33.42 7.43
N SER A 144 4.53 33.53 8.19
CA SER A 144 4.54 33.54 9.65
C SER A 144 4.64 32.13 10.23
N LYS A 145 5.69 31.90 11.03
CA LYS A 145 5.86 30.63 11.74
C LYS A 145 4.80 30.39 12.81
N LEU A 146 4.42 31.45 13.51
CA LEU A 146 3.40 31.38 14.56
C LEU A 146 2.05 30.96 13.99
N LEU A 147 1.70 31.47 12.80
CA LEU A 147 0.44 31.14 12.16
C LEU A 147 0.41 29.67 11.72
N ALA A 148 1.47 29.20 11.05
CA ALA A 148 1.58 27.80 10.64
C ALA A 148 1.53 26.86 11.85
N TRP A 149 2.27 27.17 12.93
CA TRP A 149 2.23 26.37 14.15
C TRP A 149 0.88 26.40 14.84
N PHE A 150 0.20 27.55 14.89
CA PHE A 150 -1.14 27.64 15.45
C PHE A 150 -2.12 26.71 14.73
N PHE A 151 -2.19 26.76 13.40
CA PHE A 151 -3.07 25.90 12.62
C PHE A 151 -2.67 24.42 12.68
N GLY A 152 -1.37 24.12 12.63
CA GLY A 152 -0.86 22.77 12.77
C GLY A 152 -1.19 22.15 14.14
N LEU A 153 -0.99 22.89 15.23
CA LEU A 153 -1.34 22.46 16.59
C LEU A 153 -2.86 22.34 16.76
N MET A 154 -3.63 23.27 16.21
CA MET A 154 -5.09 23.19 16.21
C MET A 154 -5.57 21.92 15.50
N ALA A 155 -4.97 21.55 14.36
CA ALA A 155 -5.27 20.31 13.68
C ALA A 155 -4.93 19.08 14.54
N LEU A 156 -3.80 19.08 15.27
CA LEU A 156 -3.48 18.00 16.22
C LEU A 156 -4.50 17.91 17.37
N VAL A 157 -4.96 19.05 17.90
CA VAL A 157 -6.00 19.07 18.94
C VAL A 157 -7.32 18.48 18.40
N ILE A 158 -7.75 18.90 17.21
CA ILE A 158 -8.94 18.35 16.55
C ILE A 158 -8.79 16.84 16.32
N LEU A 159 -7.59 16.38 15.95
CA LEU A 159 -7.31 14.96 15.80
C LEU A 159 -7.54 14.20 17.10
N ILE A 160 -7.02 14.71 18.23
CA ILE A 160 -7.19 14.08 19.55
C ILE A 160 -8.66 14.10 19.97
N ILE A 161 -9.38 15.20 19.74
CA ILE A 161 -10.81 15.29 20.08
C ILE A 161 -11.64 14.30 19.26
N LYS A 162 -11.38 14.20 17.95
CA LYS A 162 -12.19 13.39 17.04
C LYS A 162 -11.82 11.91 17.03
N TYR A 163 -10.53 11.60 17.19
CA TYR A 163 -9.99 10.25 17.03
C TYR A 163 -9.33 9.69 18.31
N GLY A 164 -9.31 10.43 19.42
CA GLY A 164 -8.56 10.06 20.63
C GLY A 164 -8.99 8.73 21.25
N GLU A 165 -10.29 8.41 21.20
CA GLU A 165 -10.80 7.13 21.69
C GLU A 165 -10.38 5.96 20.79
N GLN A 166 -10.45 6.11 19.47
CA GLN A 166 -9.94 5.08 18.55
C GLN A 166 -8.42 4.93 18.69
N LEU A 167 -7.68 6.03 18.84
CA LEU A 167 -6.23 6.02 19.00
C LEU A 167 -5.78 5.36 20.30
N SER A 168 -6.51 5.54 21.41
CA SER A 168 -6.19 4.89 22.68
C SER A 168 -6.38 3.37 22.62
N GLN A 169 -7.27 2.90 21.75
CA GLN A 169 -7.48 1.50 21.42
C GLN A 169 -6.56 0.99 20.30
N LEU A 170 -5.58 1.80 19.87
CA LEU A 170 -4.68 1.52 18.74
C LEU A 170 -5.41 1.28 17.40
N ASN A 171 -6.65 1.76 17.28
CA ASN A 171 -7.44 1.72 16.05
C ASN A 171 -7.14 2.94 15.17
N ILE A 172 -6.00 2.89 14.47
CA ILE A 172 -5.56 3.97 13.57
C ILE A 172 -6.31 3.85 12.24
N THR A 173 -7.30 4.72 12.03
CA THR A 173 -8.03 4.80 10.76
C THR A 173 -7.26 5.61 9.72
N LEU A 174 -7.48 5.34 8.42
CA LEU A 174 -6.84 6.10 7.34
C LEU A 174 -7.09 7.62 7.42
N PRO A 175 -8.32 8.11 7.69
CA PRO A 175 -8.57 9.54 7.87
C PRO A 175 -7.79 10.13 9.05
N SER A 176 -7.69 9.41 10.18
CA SER A 176 -6.93 9.87 11.35
C SER A 176 -5.45 10.04 11.04
N LEU A 177 -4.86 9.08 10.32
CA LEU A 177 -3.46 9.15 9.91
C LEU A 177 -3.20 10.27 8.90
N ASN A 178 -4.06 10.41 7.88
CA ASN A 178 -3.91 11.48 6.90
C ASN A 178 -3.98 12.86 7.56
N PHE A 179 -4.91 13.03 8.51
CA PHE A 179 -5.05 14.28 9.25
C PHE A 179 -3.84 14.54 10.18
N PHE A 180 -3.29 13.50 10.80
CA PHE A 180 -2.04 13.58 11.56
C PHE A 180 -0.87 14.02 10.69
N MET A 181 -0.68 13.38 9.53
CA MET A 181 0.38 13.70 8.59
C MET A 181 0.25 15.12 8.03
N PHE A 182 -0.97 15.58 7.76
CA PHE A 182 -1.24 16.95 7.34
C PHE A 182 -0.85 17.97 8.40
N ALA A 183 -1.28 17.75 9.65
CA ALA A 183 -0.91 18.62 10.77
C ALA A 183 0.61 18.68 10.96
N LEU A 184 1.27 17.52 10.90
CA LEU A 184 2.72 17.42 11.02
C LEU A 184 3.44 18.12 9.86
N ALA A 185 2.94 18.00 8.63
CA ALA A 185 3.50 18.68 7.47
C ALA A 185 3.50 20.21 7.65
N ILE A 186 2.38 20.79 8.11
CA ILE A 186 2.30 22.23 8.38
C ILE A 186 3.33 22.65 9.45
N ILE A 187 3.41 21.90 10.56
CA ILE A 187 4.32 22.23 11.68
C ILE A 187 5.78 22.13 11.24
N LEU A 188 6.15 21.05 10.55
CA LEU A 188 7.54 20.78 10.17
C LEU A 188 8.04 21.69 9.05
N HIS A 189 7.18 22.09 8.10
CA HIS A 189 7.53 23.12 7.11
C HIS A 189 7.65 24.51 7.76
N GLY A 190 6.98 24.73 8.89
CA GLY A 190 7.08 25.93 9.70
C GLY A 190 6.48 27.19 9.08
N LYS A 191 6.22 27.25 7.76
CA LYS A 191 5.54 28.35 7.07
C LYS A 191 4.60 27.77 6.01
N PHE A 192 3.43 28.39 5.81
CA PHE A 192 2.51 27.97 4.75
C PHE A 192 3.14 28.12 3.36
N SER A 193 3.90 29.19 3.12
CA SER A 193 4.60 29.37 1.85
C SER A 193 5.61 28.23 1.56
N SER A 194 6.34 27.77 2.57
CA SER A 194 7.24 26.61 2.41
C SER A 194 6.49 25.31 2.13
N PHE A 195 5.39 25.08 2.84
CA PHE A 195 4.52 23.92 2.61
C PHE A 195 3.93 23.93 1.19
N LEU A 196 3.41 25.08 0.73
CA LEU A 196 2.82 25.23 -0.60
C LEU A 196 3.86 25.06 -1.72
N LYS A 197 5.05 25.67 -1.60
CA LYS A 197 6.15 25.47 -2.56
C LYS A 197 6.56 23.98 -2.65
N ALA A 198 6.68 23.31 -1.51
CA ALA A 198 6.98 21.88 -1.47
C ALA A 198 5.86 21.02 -2.08
N LEU A 199 4.60 21.39 -1.83
CA LEU A 199 3.43 20.75 -2.42
C LEU A 199 3.42 20.92 -3.95
N GLU A 200 3.71 22.11 -4.46
CA GLU A 200 3.77 22.39 -5.90
C GLU A 200 4.91 21.62 -6.60
N GLU A 201 6.04 21.41 -5.92
CA GLU A 201 7.08 20.53 -6.45
C GLU A 201 6.63 19.06 -6.44
N ALA A 202 6.07 18.60 -5.32
CA ALA A 202 5.63 17.21 -5.16
C ALA A 202 4.49 16.84 -6.13
N ILE A 203 3.56 17.76 -6.41
CA ILE A 203 2.39 17.50 -7.25
C ILE A 203 2.76 17.19 -8.71
N LYS A 204 3.88 17.74 -9.21
CA LYS A 204 4.40 17.42 -10.54
C LYS A 204 4.71 15.93 -10.66
N GLY A 205 5.26 15.33 -9.60
CA GLY A 205 5.55 13.89 -9.51
C GLY A 205 4.32 13.01 -9.30
N THR A 206 3.22 13.55 -8.78
CA THR A 206 1.96 12.81 -8.53
C THR A 206 0.87 13.11 -9.56
N SER A 207 1.10 14.00 -10.52
CA SER A 207 0.16 14.36 -11.60
C SER A 207 -0.37 13.13 -12.36
N GLY A 208 0.52 12.19 -12.70
CA GLY A 208 0.14 10.93 -13.34
C GLY A 208 -0.79 10.08 -12.47
N ILE A 209 -0.64 10.13 -11.14
CA ILE A 209 -1.51 9.44 -10.19
C ILE A 209 -2.89 10.10 -10.15
N LEU A 210 -2.94 11.44 -10.08
CA LEU A 210 -4.17 12.22 -10.02
C LEU A 210 -5.08 11.96 -11.22
N ILE A 211 -4.51 11.79 -12.42
CA ILE A 211 -5.26 11.50 -13.65
C ILE A 211 -5.69 10.03 -13.70
N GLN A 212 -4.84 9.11 -13.27
CA GLN A 212 -5.11 7.67 -13.36
C GLN A 212 -6.18 7.18 -12.38
N PHE A 213 -6.25 7.73 -11.15
CA PHE A 213 -7.22 7.29 -10.14
C PHE A 213 -8.68 7.35 -10.64
N PRO A 214 -9.18 8.48 -11.15
CA PRO A 214 -10.54 8.55 -11.73
C PRO A 214 -10.76 7.55 -12.86
N LEU A 215 -9.73 7.29 -13.68
CA LEU A 215 -9.79 6.36 -14.80
C LEU A 215 -9.92 4.91 -14.32
N TYR A 216 -9.14 4.51 -13.31
CA TYR A 216 -9.27 3.19 -12.66
C TYR A 216 -10.62 3.03 -11.96
N PHE A 217 -11.16 4.07 -11.32
CA PHE A 217 -12.52 4.03 -10.78
C PHE A 217 -13.58 3.87 -11.88
N GLY A 218 -13.39 4.52 -13.04
CA GLY A 218 -14.24 4.33 -14.20
C GLY A 218 -14.21 2.89 -14.72
N ILE A 219 -13.01 2.30 -14.87
CA ILE A 219 -12.83 0.89 -15.27
C ILE A 219 -13.49 -0.04 -14.24
N MET A 220 -13.28 0.21 -12.94
CA MET A 220 -13.91 -0.58 -11.88
C MET A 220 -15.43 -0.50 -11.92
N GLY A 221 -15.98 0.69 -12.19
CA GLY A 221 -17.42 0.90 -12.37
C GLY A 221 -17.96 0.06 -13.52
N ILE A 222 -17.27 0.05 -14.66
CA ILE A 222 -17.62 -0.79 -15.82
C ILE A 222 -17.52 -2.28 -15.47
N MET A 223 -16.41 -2.72 -14.87
CA MET A 223 -16.20 -4.13 -14.49
C MET A 223 -17.23 -4.62 -13.47
N ASN A 224 -17.64 -3.76 -12.53
CA ASN A 224 -18.68 -4.07 -11.57
C ASN A 224 -20.06 -4.13 -12.25
N HIS A 225 -20.41 -3.13 -13.07
CA HIS A 225 -21.72 -3.07 -13.74
C HIS A 225 -21.91 -4.18 -14.78
N THR A 226 -20.84 -4.59 -15.47
CA THR A 226 -20.86 -5.71 -16.42
C THR A 226 -20.85 -7.08 -15.75
N GLY A 227 -20.62 -7.14 -14.43
CA GLY A 227 -20.48 -8.40 -13.68
C GLY A 227 -19.14 -9.12 -13.91
N MET A 228 -18.17 -8.49 -14.56
CA MET A 228 -16.88 -9.10 -14.90
C MET A 228 -16.10 -9.56 -13.66
N VAL A 229 -16.10 -8.77 -12.58
CA VAL A 229 -15.45 -9.16 -11.31
C VAL A 229 -16.10 -10.42 -10.73
N GLY A 230 -17.43 -10.50 -10.84
CA GLY A 230 -18.23 -11.67 -10.47
C GLY A 230 -17.82 -12.89 -11.28
N GLN A 231 -17.88 -12.80 -12.61
CA GLN A 231 -17.55 -13.88 -13.52
C GLN A 231 -16.12 -14.43 -13.33
N ILE A 232 -15.13 -13.56 -13.15
CA ILE A 232 -13.75 -13.96 -12.86
C ILE A 232 -13.70 -14.75 -11.54
N SER A 233 -14.37 -14.23 -10.51
CA SER A 233 -14.39 -14.87 -9.19
C SER A 233 -15.12 -16.22 -9.22
N ASP A 234 -16.28 -16.28 -9.86
CA ASP A 234 -17.09 -17.49 -10.01
C ASP A 234 -16.35 -18.58 -10.80
N PHE A 235 -15.60 -18.21 -11.84
CA PHE A 235 -14.76 -19.15 -12.59
C PHE A 235 -13.77 -19.86 -11.65
N PHE A 236 -13.00 -19.10 -10.87
CA PHE A 236 -12.03 -19.65 -9.93
C PHE A 236 -12.70 -20.47 -8.82
N VAL A 237 -13.85 -20.01 -8.31
CA VAL A 237 -14.62 -20.72 -7.28
C VAL A 237 -15.19 -22.05 -7.82
N SER A 238 -15.64 -22.09 -9.08
CA SER A 238 -16.26 -23.27 -9.69
C SER A 238 -15.33 -24.49 -9.80
N ILE A 239 -14.01 -24.24 -9.86
CA ILE A 239 -12.98 -25.28 -9.91
C ILE A 239 -12.28 -25.49 -8.57
N ALA A 240 -12.68 -24.74 -7.53
CA ALA A 240 -12.03 -24.75 -6.22
C ALA A 240 -12.56 -25.86 -5.32
N ASN A 241 -11.69 -26.31 -4.40
CA ASN A 241 -12.05 -27.08 -3.23
C ASN A 241 -11.49 -26.39 -1.97
N GLU A 242 -11.71 -26.98 -0.79
CA GLU A 242 -11.26 -26.42 0.49
C GLU A 242 -9.76 -26.06 0.51
N THR A 243 -8.91 -26.87 -0.13
CA THR A 243 -7.44 -26.64 -0.19
C THR A 243 -7.06 -25.64 -1.27
N THR A 244 -7.67 -25.70 -2.47
CA THR A 244 -7.27 -24.87 -3.61
C THR A 244 -7.94 -23.51 -3.64
N MET A 245 -9.04 -23.32 -2.91
CA MET A 245 -9.81 -22.08 -2.89
C MET A 245 -8.96 -20.86 -2.51
N PRO A 246 -8.18 -20.85 -1.41
CA PRO A 246 -7.33 -19.71 -1.06
C PRO A 246 -6.31 -19.38 -2.17
N ILE A 247 -5.77 -20.38 -2.85
CA ILE A 247 -4.80 -20.19 -3.94
C ILE A 247 -5.47 -19.57 -5.16
N PHE A 248 -6.66 -20.05 -5.52
CA PHE A 248 -7.43 -19.50 -6.63
C PHE A 248 -7.97 -18.11 -6.32
N THR A 249 -8.35 -17.82 -5.07
CA THR A 249 -8.66 -16.46 -4.62
C THR A 249 -7.45 -15.55 -4.76
N PHE A 250 -6.25 -16.00 -4.37
CA PHE A 250 -5.01 -15.25 -4.56
C PHE A 250 -4.75 -14.88 -6.03
N PHE A 251 -4.88 -15.84 -6.95
CA PHE A 251 -4.71 -15.56 -8.38
C PHE A 251 -5.82 -14.70 -8.96
N SER A 252 -7.07 -14.94 -8.56
CA SER A 252 -8.24 -14.15 -8.96
C SER A 252 -8.07 -12.68 -8.54
N ALA A 253 -7.67 -12.45 -7.29
CA ALA A 253 -7.43 -11.12 -6.77
C ALA A 253 -6.27 -10.42 -7.47
N GLY A 254 -5.18 -11.16 -7.75
CA GLY A 254 -4.06 -10.65 -8.52
C GLY A 254 -4.45 -10.26 -9.95
N LEU A 255 -5.30 -11.05 -10.61
CA LEU A 255 -5.79 -10.78 -11.97
C LEU A 255 -6.68 -9.54 -12.00
N VAL A 256 -7.63 -9.41 -11.08
CA VAL A 256 -8.49 -8.21 -10.97
C VAL A 256 -7.64 -6.96 -10.70
N ASN A 257 -6.68 -7.06 -9.79
CA ASN A 257 -5.81 -5.94 -9.44
C ASN A 257 -4.97 -5.45 -10.63
N ILE A 258 -4.56 -6.33 -11.56
CA ILE A 258 -3.86 -5.92 -12.80
C ILE A 258 -4.68 -4.92 -13.62
N PHE A 259 -6.01 -5.07 -13.68
CA PHE A 259 -6.90 -4.15 -14.38
C PHE A 259 -7.24 -2.92 -13.55
N VAL A 260 -7.51 -3.12 -12.26
CA VAL A 260 -7.91 -2.05 -11.34
C VAL A 260 -7.10 -2.16 -10.04
N PRO A 261 -6.03 -1.36 -9.88
CA PRO A 261 -5.24 -1.32 -8.68
C PRO A 261 -5.96 -0.60 -7.53
N SER A 262 -6.89 -1.28 -6.84
CA SER A 262 -7.66 -0.67 -5.75
C SER A 262 -8.13 -1.70 -4.73
N GLY A 263 -7.33 -1.97 -3.71
CA GLY A 263 -7.68 -2.97 -2.69
C GLY A 263 -9.04 -2.75 -2.01
N GLY A 264 -9.43 -1.50 -1.71
CA GLY A 264 -10.74 -1.20 -1.12
C GLY A 264 -11.89 -1.31 -2.12
N GLY A 265 -11.72 -0.80 -3.34
CA GLY A 265 -12.73 -0.92 -4.39
C GLY A 265 -12.94 -2.38 -4.82
N GLN A 266 -11.84 -3.13 -4.92
CA GLN A 266 -11.84 -4.56 -5.21
C GLN A 266 -12.51 -5.35 -4.08
N TRP A 267 -12.21 -5.05 -2.82
CA TRP A 267 -12.87 -5.69 -1.68
C TRP A 267 -14.39 -5.51 -1.71
N ALA A 268 -14.87 -4.29 -2.01
CA ALA A 268 -16.30 -4.00 -2.05
C ALA A 268 -17.09 -4.85 -3.07
N VAL A 269 -16.42 -5.35 -4.12
CA VAL A 269 -17.06 -6.15 -5.18
C VAL A 269 -16.71 -7.63 -5.04
N GLN A 270 -15.43 -7.95 -4.91
CA GLN A 270 -14.94 -9.33 -4.87
C GLN A 270 -15.06 -9.99 -3.49
N GLY A 271 -15.03 -9.20 -2.42
CA GLY A 271 -15.10 -9.68 -1.03
C GLY A 271 -16.32 -10.55 -0.74
N PRO A 272 -17.56 -10.09 -1.01
CA PRO A 272 -18.77 -10.88 -0.80
C PRO A 272 -18.75 -12.24 -1.51
N ILE A 273 -18.28 -12.28 -2.77
CA ILE A 273 -18.21 -13.51 -3.57
C ILE A 273 -17.22 -14.51 -2.95
N VAL A 274 -16.03 -14.01 -2.55
CA VAL A 274 -15.00 -14.83 -1.90
C VAL A 274 -15.47 -15.37 -0.55
N LEU A 275 -16.15 -14.54 0.26
CA LEU A 275 -16.68 -14.96 1.54
C LEU A 275 -17.78 -16.02 1.38
N GLU A 276 -18.70 -15.84 0.42
CA GLU A 276 -19.74 -16.83 0.14
C GLU A 276 -19.15 -18.18 -0.31
N ALA A 277 -18.16 -18.13 -1.20
CA ALA A 277 -17.44 -19.32 -1.64
C ALA A 277 -16.72 -20.02 -0.46
N ALA A 278 -16.09 -19.24 0.42
CA ALA A 278 -15.42 -19.77 1.60
C ALA A 278 -16.39 -20.51 2.53
N LEU A 279 -17.57 -19.94 2.79
CA LEU A 279 -18.61 -20.59 3.60
C LEU A 279 -19.16 -21.88 2.96
N LYS A 280 -19.30 -21.90 1.63
CA LYS A 280 -19.77 -23.07 0.88
C LYS A 280 -18.75 -24.21 0.92
N LEU A 281 -17.46 -23.88 0.81
CA LEU A 281 -16.35 -24.83 0.82
C LEU A 281 -15.77 -25.09 2.21
N ASN A 282 -16.38 -24.54 3.27
CA ASN A 282 -15.92 -24.58 4.67
C ASN A 282 -14.47 -24.08 4.87
N VAL A 283 -14.01 -23.14 4.05
CA VAL A 283 -12.72 -22.47 4.22
C VAL A 283 -12.85 -21.38 5.30
N PRO A 284 -11.90 -21.25 6.24
CA PRO A 284 -11.91 -20.18 7.22
C PRO A 284 -11.96 -18.79 6.55
N LEU A 285 -12.93 -17.95 6.94
CA LEU A 285 -13.08 -16.60 6.39
C LEU A 285 -11.80 -15.75 6.50
N PRO A 286 -11.07 -15.76 7.63
CA PRO A 286 -9.83 -15.00 7.74
C PRO A 286 -8.79 -15.41 6.70
N LYS A 287 -8.71 -16.71 6.38
CA LYS A 287 -7.81 -17.24 5.35
C LYS A 287 -8.21 -16.76 3.96
N ALA A 288 -9.50 -16.76 3.64
CA ALA A 288 -10.02 -16.27 2.36
C ALA A 288 -9.80 -14.75 2.18
N ILE A 289 -10.01 -13.96 3.24
CA ILE A 289 -9.77 -12.50 3.24
C ILE A 289 -8.30 -12.20 2.94
N MET A 290 -7.41 -12.90 3.63
CA MET A 290 -5.97 -12.67 3.47
C MET A 290 -5.46 -13.22 2.14
N ALA A 291 -6.05 -14.31 1.61
CA ALA A 291 -5.74 -14.77 0.25
C ALA A 291 -6.02 -13.69 -0.81
N LEU A 292 -7.16 -13.00 -0.69
CA LEU A 292 -7.50 -11.86 -1.53
C LEU A 292 -6.48 -10.73 -1.34
N ALA A 293 -6.17 -10.37 -0.09
CA ALA A 293 -5.20 -9.32 0.24
C ALA A 293 -3.80 -9.62 -0.32
N TYR A 294 -3.34 -10.85 -0.22
CA TYR A 294 -2.05 -11.29 -0.74
C TYR A 294 -2.00 -11.24 -2.28
N GLY A 295 -3.09 -11.63 -2.93
CA GLY A 295 -3.21 -11.58 -4.39
C GLY A 295 -3.22 -10.15 -4.94
N ASP A 296 -3.97 -9.26 -4.30
CA ASP A 296 -4.00 -7.84 -4.64
C ASP A 296 -2.60 -7.20 -4.50
N GLN A 297 -1.99 -7.34 -3.33
CA GLN A 297 -0.73 -6.65 -3.08
C GLN A 297 0.44 -7.18 -3.92
N ILE A 298 0.49 -8.49 -4.21
CA ILE A 298 1.65 -9.07 -4.88
C ILE A 298 1.76 -8.55 -6.31
N THR A 299 0.63 -8.37 -7.02
CA THR A 299 0.65 -7.87 -8.39
C THR A 299 0.89 -6.36 -8.45
N ASN A 300 0.86 -5.63 -7.32
CA ASN A 300 1.37 -4.25 -7.29
C ASN A 300 2.88 -4.18 -7.63
N MET A 301 3.64 -5.27 -7.45
CA MET A 301 5.05 -5.34 -7.86
C MET A 301 5.25 -5.28 -9.38
N LEU A 302 4.22 -5.64 -10.15
CA LEU A 302 4.19 -5.50 -11.61
C LEU A 302 3.77 -4.08 -12.05
N GLN A 303 3.00 -3.37 -11.22
CA GLN A 303 2.29 -2.17 -11.64
C GLN A 303 3.15 -0.91 -11.60
N PRO A 304 3.33 -0.21 -12.73
CA PRO A 304 4.07 1.05 -12.75
C PRO A 304 3.40 2.17 -11.94
N PHE A 305 2.08 2.09 -11.78
CA PHE A 305 1.26 3.11 -11.12
C PHE A 305 1.71 3.39 -9.69
N TRP A 306 1.85 2.34 -8.87
CA TRP A 306 2.26 2.51 -7.48
C TRP A 306 3.75 2.82 -7.33
N ALA A 307 4.55 2.58 -8.38
CA ALA A 307 5.95 2.96 -8.40
C ALA A 307 6.13 4.47 -8.59
N LEU A 308 5.15 5.21 -9.10
CA LEU A 308 5.29 6.63 -9.44
C LEU A 308 5.87 7.51 -8.31
N PRO A 309 5.42 7.42 -7.04
CA PRO A 309 6.04 8.18 -5.95
C PRO A 309 7.51 7.82 -5.74
N LEU A 310 7.82 6.51 -5.79
CA LEU A 310 9.18 6.01 -5.65
C LEU A 310 10.07 6.49 -6.80
N LEU A 311 9.58 6.42 -8.03
CA LEU A 311 10.29 6.89 -9.22
C LEU A 311 10.50 8.40 -9.19
N GLY A 312 9.52 9.16 -8.69
CA GLY A 312 9.62 10.62 -8.52
C GLY A 312 10.74 11.04 -7.57
N ILE A 313 10.97 10.27 -6.50
CA ILE A 313 12.02 10.52 -5.51
C ILE A 313 13.38 9.96 -5.96
N THR A 314 13.41 8.71 -6.42
CA THR A 314 14.65 8.03 -6.85
C THR A 314 15.18 8.54 -8.19
N LYS A 315 14.32 9.17 -9.01
CA LYS A 315 14.60 9.59 -10.40
C LYS A 315 14.89 8.42 -11.35
N LEU A 316 14.55 7.19 -10.93
CA LEU A 316 14.57 6.01 -11.80
C LEU A 316 13.37 6.03 -12.74
N LYS A 317 13.49 5.31 -13.86
CA LYS A 317 12.36 5.03 -14.78
C LYS A 317 11.71 3.70 -14.39
N ALA A 318 10.41 3.55 -14.64
CA ALA A 318 9.69 2.31 -14.33
C ALA A 318 10.36 1.07 -14.94
N LYS A 319 10.78 1.16 -16.22
CA LYS A 319 11.49 0.08 -16.95
C LYS A 319 12.80 -0.37 -16.30
N GLU A 320 13.40 0.47 -15.45
CA GLU A 320 14.68 0.18 -14.80
C GLU A 320 14.52 -0.68 -13.55
N ILE A 321 13.42 -0.51 -12.81
CA ILE A 321 13.13 -1.30 -11.61
C ILE A 321 12.31 -2.55 -11.91
N LEU A 322 11.48 -2.52 -12.96
CA LEU A 322 10.49 -3.55 -13.26
C LEU A 322 11.06 -4.98 -13.34
N PRO A 323 12.25 -5.24 -13.95
CA PRO A 323 12.79 -6.59 -13.98
C PRO A 323 13.04 -7.18 -12.58
N TYR A 324 13.48 -6.34 -11.63
CA TYR A 324 13.73 -6.78 -10.25
C TYR A 324 12.43 -6.94 -9.47
N THR A 325 11.47 -6.03 -9.65
CA THR A 325 10.18 -6.12 -8.97
C THR A 325 9.37 -7.32 -9.46
N LEU A 326 9.51 -7.73 -10.73
CA LEU A 326 8.97 -8.97 -11.27
C LEU A 326 9.58 -10.22 -10.62
N LEU A 327 10.89 -10.26 -10.42
CA LEU A 327 11.52 -11.39 -9.71
C LEU A 327 11.05 -11.45 -8.26
N LEU A 328 10.96 -10.30 -7.59
CA LEU A 328 10.41 -10.20 -6.24
C LEU A 328 8.95 -10.64 -6.17
N MET A 329 8.14 -10.30 -7.19
CA MET A 329 6.77 -10.78 -7.32
C MET A 329 6.70 -12.30 -7.36
N LEU A 330 7.57 -12.96 -8.12
CA LEU A 330 7.62 -14.43 -8.19
C LEU A 330 8.02 -15.06 -6.85
N VAL A 331 9.07 -14.53 -6.21
CA VAL A 331 9.52 -15.00 -4.90
C VAL A 331 8.44 -14.80 -3.84
N GLY A 332 7.81 -13.62 -3.80
CA GLY A 332 6.71 -13.34 -2.88
C GLY A 332 5.47 -14.19 -3.15
N SER A 333 5.14 -14.44 -4.42
CA SER A 333 4.04 -15.33 -4.78
C SER A 333 4.28 -16.74 -4.24
N ALA A 334 5.51 -17.26 -4.37
CA ALA A 334 5.85 -18.55 -3.79
C ALA A 334 5.69 -18.56 -2.26
N ILE A 335 6.15 -17.51 -1.56
CA ILE A 335 5.99 -17.39 -0.10
C ILE A 335 4.50 -17.39 0.28
N TYR A 336 3.69 -16.58 -0.39
CA TYR A 336 2.25 -16.48 -0.09
C TYR A 336 1.49 -17.75 -0.39
N ILE A 337 1.76 -18.39 -1.53
CA ILE A 337 1.12 -19.66 -1.90
C ILE A 337 1.50 -20.76 -0.89
N ILE A 338 2.77 -20.86 -0.50
CA ILE A 338 3.22 -21.80 0.53
C ILE A 338 2.53 -21.49 1.86
N GLY A 339 2.46 -20.22 2.26
CA GLY A 339 1.77 -19.79 3.47
C GLY A 339 0.30 -20.21 3.49
N LEU A 340 -0.43 -19.99 2.38
CA LEU A 340 -1.83 -20.39 2.22
C LEU A 340 -2.04 -21.92 2.17
N LEU A 341 -1.04 -22.67 1.73
CA LEU A 341 -1.06 -24.14 1.73
C LEU A 341 -0.80 -24.73 3.12
N VAL A 342 0.09 -24.11 3.89
CA VAL A 342 0.55 -24.62 5.19
C VAL A 342 -0.42 -24.26 6.33
N PHE A 343 -0.96 -23.04 6.33
CA PHE A 343 -1.90 -22.53 7.33
C PHE A 343 -3.27 -22.39 6.70
#